data_AF-A0A0D8BL18-F1
#
_entry.id   AF-A0A0D8BL18-F1
#
_cell.length_a   1.000
_cell.length_b   1.000
_cell.length_c   1.000
_cell.angle_alpha   90.00
_cell.angle_beta   90.00
_cell.angle_gamma   90.00
#
_symmetry.space_group_name_H-M   'P 1'
#
loop_
_entity.id
_entity.type
_entity.pdbx_description
1 polymer ?
#
loop_
_entity_poly.entity_id
_entity_poly.type
_entity_poly.pdbx_seq_one_letter_code
_entity_poly.pdbx_strand_id
1 'polypeptide(L)'
;MTESSAEFRGVPTDSPGAEPSETSPLPARSRRPLPFGVRPDLIAGLICAAAMAVAGFPLGLLWAAVAPHLDVPGALHGNESAFAVQSDIDARFALICGVAGLVGGLVAFWRARDAGFLVPLGLAVGGLGGALIVGWIGHLRRSPDLLHSLPSNASPILVDLVDLRVRAHGLYLVMPVVALGVFAIGLWATSRPRRSPRGARPPAPFSGPGTESGAASTKGAEGPQRPADAAGEPAPSGPDAPRVSG
;
A
#
# COMPACT_ATOMS: atom_id res chain seq x y z
N MET A 1 26.77 45.69 -24.87
CA MET A 1 25.46 45.56 -24.19
C MET A 1 25.77 45.42 -22.72
N THR A 2 25.40 46.45 -21.98
CA THR A 2 25.98 46.90 -20.71
C THR A 2 25.32 46.25 -19.51
N GLU A 3 26.15 46.03 -18.50
CA GLU A 3 25.90 45.38 -17.22
C GLU A 3 24.78 46.06 -16.42
N SER A 4 23.87 45.28 -15.84
CA SER A 4 22.87 45.74 -14.88
C SER A 4 23.26 45.24 -13.50
N SER A 5 24.03 46.08 -12.81
CA SER A 5 24.39 45.95 -11.40
C SER A 5 23.16 46.27 -10.55
N ALA A 6 22.58 45.24 -9.93
CA ALA A 6 21.52 45.42 -8.95
C ALA A 6 22.14 45.86 -7.61
N GLU A 7 21.82 47.10 -7.28
CA GLU A 7 22.11 47.87 -6.09
C GLU A 7 21.62 47.16 -4.82
N PHE A 8 22.52 46.48 -4.12
CA PHE A 8 22.24 45.85 -2.82
C PHE A 8 22.30 46.92 -1.72
N ARG A 9 21.12 47.43 -1.34
CA ARG A 9 20.93 48.33 -0.19
C ARG A 9 21.34 47.63 1.11
N GLY A 10 22.43 48.11 1.71
CA GLY A 10 22.79 47.78 3.08
C GLY A 10 21.77 48.33 4.08
N VAL A 11 21.43 47.51 5.07
CA VAL A 11 20.73 47.91 6.29
C VAL A 11 21.71 47.71 7.45
N PRO A 12 22.23 48.78 8.06
CA PRO A 12 23.03 48.68 9.29
C PRO A 12 22.14 48.58 10.54
N THR A 13 22.41 47.52 11.31
CA THR A 13 22.60 47.49 12.78
C THR A 13 21.60 48.20 13.69
N ASP A 14 20.89 47.43 14.53
CA ASP A 14 21.15 47.34 15.99
C ASP A 14 19.95 46.72 16.72
N SER A 15 20.16 45.54 17.31
CA SER A 15 19.28 45.00 18.34
C SER A 15 20.13 44.61 19.54
N PRO A 16 20.21 45.47 20.57
CA PRO A 16 20.83 45.14 21.83
C PRO A 16 19.84 44.36 22.70
N GLY A 17 20.27 43.22 23.23
CA GLY A 17 19.59 42.54 24.33
C GLY A 17 18.57 41.47 23.93
N ALA A 18 19.06 40.33 23.44
CA ALA A 18 18.37 39.06 23.67
C ALA A 18 19.36 38.15 24.38
N GLU A 19 19.09 37.92 25.66
CA GLU A 19 19.83 37.03 26.54
C GLU A 19 20.01 35.65 25.88
N PRO A 20 21.16 34.98 26.10
CA PRO A 20 21.30 33.60 25.70
C PRO A 20 20.33 32.77 26.54
N SER A 21 19.15 32.48 25.98
CA SER A 21 18.29 31.40 26.46
C SER A 21 19.01 30.08 26.17
N GLU A 22 19.99 29.79 27.01
CA GLU A 22 20.48 28.46 27.31
C GLU A 22 19.29 27.65 27.82
N THR A 23 18.69 26.86 26.93
CA THR A 23 17.98 25.58 27.14
C THR A 23 16.88 25.40 26.09
N SER A 24 17.26 25.40 24.81
CA SER A 24 16.56 24.52 23.88
C SER A 24 17.05 23.10 24.19
N PRO A 25 16.27 22.22 24.84
CA PRO A 25 16.60 20.81 24.87
C PRO A 25 16.63 20.38 23.40
N LEU A 26 17.83 20.12 22.90
CA LEU A 26 18.04 19.48 21.61
C LEU A 26 17.01 18.35 21.52
N PRO A 27 16.15 18.30 20.47
CA PRO A 27 15.23 17.20 20.32
C PRO A 27 16.09 15.95 20.37
N ALA A 28 15.89 15.17 21.44
CA ALA A 28 16.63 13.96 21.70
C ALA A 28 16.59 13.16 20.40
N ARG A 29 17.69 13.20 19.66
CA ARG A 29 17.81 12.55 18.38
C ARG A 29 17.74 11.09 18.75
N SER A 30 16.54 10.55 18.63
CA SER A 30 16.17 9.16 18.88
C SER A 30 16.96 8.31 17.89
N ARG A 31 18.26 8.17 18.13
CA ARG A 31 19.03 7.01 17.73
C ARG A 31 18.51 5.90 18.62
N ARG A 32 17.31 5.39 18.28
CA ARG A 32 16.91 4.07 18.75
C ARG A 32 18.01 3.13 18.24
N PRO A 33 18.74 2.47 19.15
CA PRO A 33 19.52 1.32 18.73
C PRO A 33 18.53 0.39 18.03
N LEU A 34 18.79 0.00 16.80
CA LEU A 34 18.16 -1.17 16.21
C LEU A 34 19.07 -2.34 16.58
N PRO A 35 18.86 -3.02 17.72
CA PRO A 35 19.41 -4.35 17.86
C PRO A 35 18.57 -5.22 16.95
N PHE A 36 18.95 -5.28 15.67
CA PHE A 36 18.46 -6.31 14.77
C PHE A 36 18.69 -7.64 15.49
N GLY A 37 17.60 -8.34 15.82
CA GLY A 37 17.66 -9.77 16.00
C GLY A 37 17.97 -10.35 14.63
N VAL A 38 19.23 -10.24 14.18
CA VAL A 38 19.62 -10.39 12.77
C VAL A 38 19.25 -11.76 12.20
N ARG A 39 19.06 -12.75 13.07
CA ARG A 39 18.71 -14.12 12.69
C ARG A 39 17.21 -14.32 12.48
N PRO A 40 16.33 -14.08 13.46
CA PRO A 40 14.89 -14.29 13.26
C PRO A 40 14.30 -13.41 12.16
N ASP A 41 14.69 -12.14 12.08
CA ASP A 41 14.14 -11.21 11.07
C ASP A 41 14.58 -11.61 9.65
N LEU A 42 15.84 -12.02 9.50
CA LEU A 42 16.38 -12.51 8.23
C LEU A 42 15.73 -13.81 7.80
N ILE A 43 15.53 -14.75 8.74
CA ILE A 43 14.85 -16.01 8.46
C ILE A 43 13.41 -15.74 8.03
N ALA A 44 12.69 -14.83 8.70
CA ALA A 44 11.32 -14.47 8.32
C ALA A 44 11.25 -13.86 6.90
N GLY A 45 12.16 -12.93 6.59
CA GLY A 45 12.27 -12.35 5.24
C GLY A 45 12.60 -13.39 4.18
N LEU A 46 13.56 -14.29 4.46
CA LEU A 46 13.95 -15.38 3.57
C LEU A 46 12.82 -16.37 3.33
N ILE A 47 12.07 -16.74 4.39
CA ILE A 47 10.91 -17.61 4.29
C ILE A 47 9.83 -16.96 3.42
N CYS A 48 9.55 -15.66 3.63
CA CYS A 48 8.59 -14.94 2.78
C CYS A 48 9.04 -14.92 1.32
N ALA A 49 10.31 -14.65 1.06
CA ALA A 49 10.86 -14.64 -0.29
C ALA A 49 10.74 -16.01 -0.97
N ALA A 50 11.16 -17.07 -0.27
CA ALA A 50 11.10 -18.43 -0.77
C ALA A 50 9.66 -18.90 -0.99
N ALA A 51 8.75 -18.61 -0.05
CA ALA A 51 7.34 -18.98 -0.17
C ALA A 51 6.69 -18.33 -1.40
N MET A 52 6.92 -17.03 -1.63
CA MET A 52 6.41 -16.31 -2.80
C MET A 52 6.99 -16.85 -4.11
N ALA A 53 8.29 -17.14 -4.13
CA ALA A 53 8.95 -17.71 -5.31
C ALA A 53 8.42 -19.12 -5.63
N VAL A 54 8.32 -20.00 -4.62
CA VAL A 54 7.81 -21.36 -4.77
C VAL A 54 6.33 -21.38 -5.15
N ALA A 55 5.52 -20.44 -4.64
CA ALA A 55 4.13 -20.29 -5.06
C ALA A 55 3.99 -19.99 -6.57
N GLY A 56 5.02 -19.41 -7.20
CA GLY A 56 5.04 -19.18 -8.65
C GLY A 56 4.87 -20.45 -9.47
N PHE A 57 5.31 -21.61 -8.97
CA PHE A 57 5.21 -22.89 -9.70
C PHE A 57 3.76 -23.33 -9.98
N PRO A 58 2.93 -23.58 -8.94
CA PRO A 58 1.54 -23.98 -9.15
C PRO A 58 0.74 -22.87 -9.83
N LEU A 59 1.05 -21.59 -9.58
CA LEU A 59 0.38 -20.47 -10.23
C LEU A 59 0.69 -20.39 -11.74
N GLY A 60 1.91 -20.71 -12.15
CA GLY A 60 2.28 -20.82 -13.56
C GLY A 60 1.52 -21.94 -14.28
N LEU A 61 1.35 -23.09 -13.62
CA LEU A 61 0.53 -24.19 -14.14
C LEU A 61 -0.95 -23.79 -14.22
N LEU A 62 -1.46 -23.09 -13.20
CA LEU A 62 -2.82 -22.58 -13.19
C LEU A 62 -3.05 -21.59 -14.34
N TRP A 63 -2.12 -20.66 -14.55
CA TRP A 63 -2.19 -19.71 -15.65
C TRP A 63 -2.15 -20.43 -17.01
N ALA A 64 -1.28 -21.44 -17.17
CA ALA A 64 -1.23 -22.26 -18.39
C ALA A 64 -2.57 -22.93 -18.70
N ALA A 65 -3.25 -23.45 -17.67
CA ALA A 65 -4.53 -24.14 -17.80
C ALA A 65 -5.69 -23.17 -18.07
N VAL A 66 -5.66 -21.99 -17.47
CA VAL A 66 -6.77 -21.03 -17.54
C VAL A 66 -6.59 -20.03 -18.68
N ALA A 67 -5.42 -19.84 -19.29
CA ALA A 67 -5.26 -18.89 -20.39
C ALA A 67 -6.17 -19.23 -21.60
N PRO A 68 -6.77 -18.23 -22.28
CA PRO A 68 -7.64 -18.44 -23.43
C PRO A 68 -6.83 -18.95 -24.63
N HIS A 69 -7.44 -19.82 -25.43
CA HIS A 69 -6.79 -20.37 -26.63
C HIS A 69 -6.84 -19.33 -27.75
N LEU A 70 -5.70 -19.14 -28.42
CA LEU A 70 -5.63 -18.28 -29.60
C LEU A 70 -6.22 -19.05 -30.79
N ASP A 71 -7.20 -18.46 -31.46
CA ASP A 71 -7.70 -18.96 -32.73
C ASP A 71 -6.70 -18.61 -33.85
N VAL A 72 -5.78 -19.53 -34.12
CA VAL A 72 -4.70 -19.35 -35.11
C VAL A 72 -5.26 -19.09 -36.53
N PRO A 73 -6.27 -19.85 -37.03
CA PRO A 73 -6.97 -19.51 -38.26
C PRO A 73 -7.56 -18.09 -38.27
N GLY A 74 -8.23 -17.68 -37.20
CA GLY A 74 -8.80 -16.33 -37.09
C GLY A 74 -7.73 -15.23 -37.13
N ALA A 75 -6.60 -15.44 -36.45
CA ALA A 75 -5.47 -14.52 -36.44
C ALA A 75 -4.78 -14.39 -37.82
N LEU A 76 -4.68 -15.49 -38.58
CA LEU A 76 -4.12 -15.50 -39.94
C LEU A 76 -4.93 -14.65 -40.93
N HIS A 77 -6.23 -14.46 -40.69
CA HIS A 77 -7.10 -13.63 -41.53
C HIS A 77 -7.12 -12.15 -41.11
N GLY A 78 -6.24 -11.72 -40.19
CA GLY A 78 -6.11 -10.31 -39.79
C GLY A 78 -7.24 -9.82 -38.88
N ASN A 79 -7.93 -10.72 -38.18
CA ASN A 79 -9.02 -10.35 -37.29
C ASN A 79 -8.48 -9.64 -36.03
N GLU A 80 -9.12 -8.53 -35.64
CA GLU A 80 -8.82 -7.78 -34.40
C GLU A 80 -8.98 -8.66 -33.14
N SER A 81 -9.68 -9.79 -33.26
CA SER A 81 -9.85 -10.79 -32.20
C SER A 81 -8.54 -11.27 -31.57
N ALA A 82 -7.42 -11.25 -32.30
CA ALA A 82 -6.14 -11.70 -31.78
C ALA A 82 -5.61 -10.79 -30.64
N PHE A 83 -5.81 -9.46 -30.76
CA PHE A 83 -5.44 -8.51 -29.70
C PHE A 83 -6.35 -8.64 -28.47
N ALA A 84 -7.64 -8.92 -28.68
CA ALA A 84 -8.58 -9.17 -27.60
C ALA A 84 -8.20 -10.41 -26.77
N VAL A 85 -7.81 -11.50 -27.44
CA VAL A 85 -7.32 -12.72 -26.77
C VAL A 85 -6.02 -12.44 -26.01
N GLN A 86 -5.09 -11.69 -26.60
CA GLN A 86 -3.84 -11.34 -25.92
C GLN A 86 -4.09 -10.51 -24.65
N SER A 87 -4.99 -9.53 -24.72
CA SER A 87 -5.40 -8.74 -23.54
C SER A 87 -5.99 -9.62 -22.44
N ASP A 88 -6.80 -10.62 -22.80
CA ASP A 88 -7.37 -11.57 -21.84
C ASP A 88 -6.32 -12.50 -21.20
N ILE A 89 -5.29 -12.91 -21.96
CA ILE A 89 -4.12 -13.65 -21.42
C ILE A 89 -3.41 -12.82 -20.34
N ASP A 90 -3.12 -11.55 -20.64
CA ASP A 90 -2.45 -10.61 -19.74
C ASP A 90 -3.33 -10.31 -18.51
N ALA A 91 -4.64 -10.14 -18.69
CA ALA A 91 -5.60 -9.90 -17.61
C ALA A 91 -5.67 -11.09 -16.64
N ARG A 92 -5.69 -12.33 -17.15
CA ARG A 92 -5.69 -13.55 -16.31
C ARG A 92 -4.38 -13.70 -15.55
N PHE A 93 -3.25 -13.41 -16.18
CA PHE A 93 -1.95 -13.36 -15.49
C PHE A 93 -1.98 -12.36 -14.33
N ALA A 94 -2.41 -11.12 -14.61
CA ALA A 94 -2.53 -10.06 -13.61
C ALA A 94 -3.45 -10.45 -12.46
N LEU A 95 -4.60 -11.06 -12.75
CA LEU A 95 -5.56 -11.52 -11.74
C LEU A 95 -4.95 -12.60 -10.83
N ILE A 96 -4.30 -13.62 -11.41
CA ILE A 96 -3.64 -14.69 -10.66
C ILE A 96 -2.55 -14.11 -9.75
N CYS A 97 -1.67 -13.27 -10.31
CA CYS A 97 -0.63 -12.58 -9.55
C CYS A 97 -1.19 -11.66 -8.46
N GLY A 98 -2.29 -10.96 -8.74
CA GLY A 98 -2.96 -10.08 -7.79
C GLY A 98 -3.54 -10.85 -6.60
N VAL A 99 -4.26 -11.95 -6.86
CA VAL A 99 -4.80 -12.81 -5.80
C VAL A 99 -3.67 -13.43 -4.97
N ALA A 100 -2.63 -13.95 -5.62
CA ALA A 100 -1.47 -14.51 -4.93
C ALA A 100 -0.74 -13.47 -4.07
N GLY A 101 -0.55 -12.25 -4.60
CA GLY A 101 0.02 -11.14 -3.86
C GLY A 101 -0.81 -10.77 -2.64
N LEU A 102 -2.14 -10.72 -2.78
CA LEU A 102 -3.06 -10.44 -1.69
C LEU A 102 -2.95 -11.49 -0.56
N VAL A 103 -2.97 -12.77 -0.92
CA VAL A 103 -2.80 -13.87 0.05
C VAL A 103 -1.43 -13.81 0.71
N GLY A 104 -0.36 -13.61 -0.07
CA GLY A 104 1.01 -13.53 0.43
C GLY A 104 1.22 -12.37 1.42
N GLY A 105 0.72 -11.18 1.07
CA GLY A 105 0.75 -10.00 1.93
C GLY A 105 -0.03 -10.18 3.23
N LEU A 106 -1.21 -10.81 3.16
CA LEU A 106 -2.04 -11.08 4.34
C LEU A 106 -1.40 -12.10 5.28
N VAL A 107 -0.85 -13.20 4.73
CA VAL A 107 -0.14 -14.23 5.50
C VAL A 107 1.09 -13.65 6.16
N ALA A 108 1.90 -12.86 5.43
CA ALA A 108 3.07 -12.20 5.98
C ALA A 108 2.70 -11.20 7.08
N PHE A 109 1.62 -10.45 6.92
CA PHE A 109 1.12 -9.57 7.98
C PHE A 109 0.70 -10.34 9.24
N TRP A 110 0.00 -11.47 9.08
CA TRP A 110 -0.42 -12.27 10.24
C TRP A 110 0.70 -13.02 10.94
N ARG A 111 1.78 -13.38 10.23
CA ARG A 111 2.84 -14.25 10.77
C ARG A 111 4.15 -13.54 11.06
N ALA A 112 4.42 -12.42 10.39
CA ALA A 112 5.75 -11.81 10.38
C ALA A 112 5.72 -10.27 10.51
N ARG A 113 4.59 -9.67 10.90
CA ARG A 113 4.50 -8.20 11.10
C ARG A 113 5.51 -7.65 12.12
N ASP A 114 5.96 -8.48 13.06
CA ASP A 114 6.90 -8.08 14.12
C ASP A 114 8.37 -8.23 13.70
N ALA A 115 8.66 -8.86 12.56
CA ALA A 115 10.01 -9.18 12.06
C ALA A 115 10.66 -8.04 11.23
N GLY A 116 10.15 -6.82 11.36
CA GLY A 116 10.78 -5.61 10.82
C GLY A 116 10.83 -5.53 9.28
N PHE A 117 11.86 -4.83 8.78
CA PHE A 117 11.99 -4.44 7.37
C PHE A 117 12.38 -5.60 6.42
N LEU A 118 12.90 -6.72 6.94
CA LEU A 118 13.33 -7.84 6.09
C LEU A 118 12.15 -8.60 5.47
N VAL A 119 10.96 -8.53 6.09
CA VAL A 119 9.72 -9.13 5.56
C VAL A 119 9.24 -8.44 4.27
N PRO A 120 9.02 -7.11 4.23
CA PRO A 120 8.62 -6.45 2.99
C PRO A 120 9.69 -6.59 1.89
N LEU A 121 10.98 -6.59 2.25
CA LEU A 121 12.05 -6.88 1.28
C LEU A 121 11.90 -8.30 0.69
N GLY A 122 11.65 -9.29 1.54
CA GLY A 122 11.41 -10.67 1.12
C GLY A 122 10.16 -10.80 0.23
N LEU A 123 9.06 -10.14 0.57
CA LEU A 123 7.86 -10.08 -0.26
C LEU A 123 8.11 -9.43 -1.62
N ALA A 124 8.90 -8.36 -1.67
CA ALA A 124 9.24 -7.68 -2.92
C ALA A 124 10.07 -8.59 -3.85
N VAL A 125 11.17 -9.14 -3.33
CA VAL A 125 12.10 -9.98 -4.11
C VAL A 125 11.45 -11.31 -4.47
N GLY A 126 10.84 -12.00 -3.50
CA GLY A 126 10.15 -13.26 -3.74
C GLY A 126 8.87 -13.10 -4.56
N GLY A 127 8.16 -12.00 -4.41
CA GLY A 127 7.00 -11.65 -5.24
C GLY A 127 7.39 -11.42 -6.69
N LEU A 128 8.48 -10.70 -6.94
CA LEU A 128 9.01 -10.52 -8.29
C LEU A 128 9.49 -11.85 -8.88
N GLY A 129 10.29 -12.61 -8.13
CA GLY A 129 10.79 -13.93 -8.54
C GLY A 129 9.66 -14.91 -8.84
N GLY A 130 8.63 -14.96 -7.97
CA GLY A 130 7.46 -15.79 -8.18
C GLY A 130 6.69 -15.41 -9.44
N ALA A 131 6.50 -14.11 -9.72
CA ALA A 131 5.78 -13.66 -10.92
C ALA A 131 6.53 -14.04 -12.20
N LEU A 132 7.87 -13.94 -12.18
CA LEU A 132 8.72 -14.42 -13.28
C LEU A 132 8.57 -15.94 -13.47
N ILE A 133 8.53 -16.71 -12.38
CA ILE A 133 8.31 -18.17 -12.42
C ILE A 133 6.92 -18.51 -12.99
N VAL A 134 5.86 -17.76 -12.62
CA VAL A 134 4.52 -17.93 -13.20
C VAL A 134 4.58 -17.77 -14.73
N GLY A 135 5.15 -16.66 -15.21
CA GLY A 135 5.26 -16.37 -16.63
C GLY A 135 6.09 -17.40 -17.37
N TRP A 136 7.23 -17.80 -16.80
CA TRP A 136 8.10 -18.83 -17.35
C TRP A 136 7.37 -20.16 -17.51
N ILE A 137 6.74 -20.66 -16.44
CA ILE A 137 6.11 -22.00 -16.46
C ILE A 137 4.91 -22.02 -17.39
N GLY A 138 4.10 -20.97 -17.40
CA GLY A 138 2.97 -20.91 -18.33
C GLY A 138 3.41 -20.87 -19.78
N HIS A 139 4.48 -20.12 -20.08
CA HIS A 139 5.10 -20.12 -21.40
C HIS A 139 5.62 -21.51 -21.79
N LEU A 140 6.42 -22.17 -20.94
CA LEU A 140 6.96 -23.51 -21.21
C LEU A 140 5.87 -24.56 -21.49
N ARG A 141 4.73 -24.46 -20.81
CA ARG A 141 3.65 -25.44 -20.97
C ARG A 141 2.78 -25.20 -22.19
N ARG A 142 2.81 -24.01 -22.79
CA ARG A 142 1.82 -23.63 -23.81
C ARG A 142 2.43 -23.24 -25.16
N SER A 143 3.62 -22.65 -25.18
CA SER A 143 4.29 -22.27 -26.43
C SER A 143 4.57 -23.46 -27.37
N PRO A 144 4.99 -24.67 -26.90
CA PRO A 144 5.28 -25.78 -27.81
C PRO A 144 4.06 -26.21 -28.65
N ASP A 145 2.91 -26.39 -28.02
CA ASP A 145 1.68 -26.89 -28.68
C ASP A 145 1.17 -25.91 -29.73
N LEU A 146 1.29 -24.61 -29.44
CA LEU A 146 0.84 -23.56 -30.33
C LEU A 146 1.80 -23.35 -31.52
N LEU A 147 3.11 -23.46 -31.31
CA LEU A 147 4.11 -23.38 -32.38
C LEU A 147 4.01 -24.54 -33.38
N HIS A 148 3.63 -25.74 -32.92
CA HIS A 148 3.41 -26.89 -33.81
C HIS A 148 2.15 -26.74 -34.69
N SER A 149 1.25 -25.85 -34.31
CA SER A 149 0.00 -25.57 -35.04
C SER A 149 0.19 -24.53 -36.15
N LEU A 150 1.35 -23.87 -36.23
CA LEU A 150 1.65 -22.87 -37.25
C LEU A 150 2.15 -23.52 -38.55
N PRO A 151 1.75 -23.00 -39.72
CA PRO A 151 2.32 -23.43 -40.98
C PRO A 151 3.80 -23.01 -41.08
N SER A 152 4.63 -23.79 -41.78
CA SER A 152 6.09 -23.60 -41.85
C SER A 152 6.54 -22.30 -42.51
N ASN A 153 5.62 -21.56 -43.13
CA ASN A 153 5.82 -20.25 -43.76
C ASN A 153 5.17 -19.10 -42.97
N ALA A 154 4.81 -19.32 -41.69
CA ALA A 154 4.21 -18.28 -40.86
C ALA A 154 5.12 -17.05 -40.71
N SER A 155 4.51 -15.87 -40.79
CA SER A 155 5.21 -14.60 -40.57
C SER A 155 5.79 -14.53 -39.15
N PRO A 156 6.96 -13.89 -38.94
CA PRO A 156 7.54 -13.71 -37.61
C PRO A 156 6.60 -12.96 -36.63
N ILE A 157 5.70 -12.12 -37.15
CA ILE A 157 4.68 -11.44 -36.34
C ILE A 157 3.66 -12.44 -35.77
N LEU A 158 3.25 -13.43 -36.57
CA LEU A 158 2.34 -14.49 -36.12
C LEU A 158 3.02 -15.41 -35.11
N VAL A 159 4.30 -15.73 -35.32
CA VAL A 159 5.09 -16.49 -34.35
C VAL A 159 5.15 -15.75 -33.00
N ASP A 160 5.40 -14.44 -33.01
CA ASP A 160 5.43 -13.60 -31.79
C ASP A 160 4.05 -13.35 -31.15
N LEU A 161 2.96 -13.60 -31.89
CA LEU A 161 1.59 -13.53 -31.38
C LEU A 161 1.16 -14.84 -30.72
N VAL A 162 1.62 -15.94 -31.29
CA VAL A 162 1.35 -17.31 -30.84
C VAL A 162 2.31 -17.72 -29.72
N ASP A 163 3.48 -17.08 -29.65
CA ASP A 163 4.40 -17.24 -28.53
C ASP A 163 3.82 -16.58 -27.28
N LEU A 164 3.30 -17.43 -26.39
CA LEU A 164 2.50 -17.01 -25.26
C LEU A 164 3.42 -16.40 -24.19
N ARG A 165 3.68 -15.10 -24.34
CA ARG A 165 4.48 -14.29 -23.43
C ARG A 165 3.61 -13.17 -22.89
N VAL A 166 3.82 -12.87 -21.61
CA VAL A 166 3.28 -11.66 -20.98
C VAL A 166 3.96 -10.46 -21.66
N ARG A 167 3.22 -9.74 -22.51
CA ARG A 167 3.78 -8.61 -23.28
C ARG A 167 3.94 -7.39 -22.39
N ALA A 168 2.97 -7.17 -21.51
CA ALA A 168 3.01 -6.10 -20.53
C ALA A 168 3.97 -6.46 -19.39
N HIS A 169 5.25 -6.11 -19.54
CA HIS A 169 6.30 -6.38 -18.54
C HIS A 169 5.96 -5.79 -17.16
N GLY A 170 5.15 -4.72 -17.11
CA GLY A 170 4.65 -4.16 -15.86
C GLY A 170 3.79 -5.13 -15.04
N LEU A 171 3.20 -6.16 -15.66
CA LEU A 171 2.37 -7.14 -14.96
C LEU A 171 3.18 -8.03 -14.01
N TYR A 172 4.49 -8.21 -14.25
CA TYR A 172 5.37 -8.90 -13.29
C TYR A 172 5.47 -8.17 -11.94
N LEU A 173 5.13 -6.88 -11.89
CA LEU A 173 5.09 -6.09 -10.66
C LEU A 173 3.76 -6.23 -9.90
N VAL A 174 2.72 -6.81 -10.49
CA VAL A 174 1.39 -6.90 -9.83
C VAL A 174 1.49 -7.69 -8.53
N MET A 175 2.12 -8.87 -8.56
CA MET A 175 2.24 -9.69 -7.35
C MET A 175 3.01 -8.99 -6.20
N PRO A 176 4.24 -8.46 -6.41
CA PRO A 176 4.96 -7.79 -5.33
C PRO A 176 4.27 -6.49 -4.87
N VAL A 177 3.70 -5.69 -5.79
CA VAL A 177 3.01 -4.44 -5.42
C VAL A 177 1.77 -4.73 -4.57
N VAL A 178 0.94 -5.70 -4.98
CA VAL A 178 -0.25 -6.08 -4.20
C VAL A 178 0.14 -6.66 -2.84
N ALA A 179 1.15 -7.53 -2.79
CA ALA A 179 1.62 -8.10 -1.53
C ALA A 179 2.13 -7.03 -0.55
N LEU A 180 2.96 -6.10 -1.03
CA LEU A 180 3.46 -4.98 -0.25
C LEU A 180 2.33 -4.05 0.20
N GLY A 181 1.39 -3.75 -0.70
CA GLY A 181 0.24 -2.91 -0.40
C GLY A 181 -0.63 -3.50 0.72
N VAL A 182 -0.98 -4.79 0.62
CA VAL A 182 -1.76 -5.49 1.64
C VAL A 182 -1.01 -5.54 2.97
N PHE A 183 0.28 -5.86 2.94
CA PHE A 183 1.11 -5.87 4.15
C PHE A 183 1.18 -4.49 4.83
N ALA A 184 1.44 -3.43 4.05
CA ALA A 184 1.52 -2.06 4.54
C ALA A 184 0.18 -1.54 5.09
N ILE A 185 -0.93 -1.84 4.41
CA ILE A 185 -2.29 -1.50 4.89
C ILE A 185 -2.57 -2.21 6.21
N GLY A 186 -2.20 -3.49 6.34
CA GLY A 186 -2.34 -4.24 7.59
C GLY A 186 -1.60 -3.57 8.74
N LEU A 187 -0.31 -3.26 8.55
CA LEU A 187 0.51 -2.55 9.53
C LEU A 187 -0.11 -1.22 9.93
N TRP A 188 -0.50 -0.41 8.95
CA TRP A 188 -1.14 0.89 9.17
C TRP A 188 -2.46 0.78 9.94
N ALA A 189 -3.33 -0.17 9.58
CA ALA A 189 -4.61 -0.39 10.23
C ALA A 189 -4.46 -0.76 11.71
N THR A 190 -3.45 -1.56 12.06
CA THR A 190 -3.16 -1.93 13.46
C THR A 190 -2.35 -0.91 14.23
N SER A 191 -1.64 -0.02 13.55
CA SER A 191 -0.82 1.04 14.19
C SER A 191 -1.64 2.25 14.63
N ARG A 192 -2.94 2.31 14.28
CA ARG A 192 -3.81 3.41 14.71
C ARG A 192 -3.92 3.39 16.23
N PRO A 193 -3.52 4.47 16.94
CA PRO A 193 -3.64 4.52 18.38
C PRO A 193 -5.11 4.29 18.72
N ARG A 194 -5.40 3.23 19.48
CA ARG A 194 -6.71 3.05 20.09
C ARG A 194 -6.98 4.35 20.81
N ARG A 195 -7.94 5.15 20.32
CA ARG A 195 -8.39 6.34 21.04
C ARG A 195 -8.72 5.86 22.44
N SER A 196 -7.86 6.17 23.42
CA SER A 196 -8.18 5.91 24.82
C SER A 196 -9.58 6.49 25.04
N PRO A 197 -10.52 5.71 25.61
CA PRO A 197 -11.84 6.21 25.90
C PRO A 197 -11.68 7.55 26.61
N ARG A 198 -12.18 8.62 25.98
CA ARG A 198 -12.03 10.02 26.40
C ARG A 198 -12.89 10.33 27.63
N GLY A 199 -12.92 9.39 28.58
CA GLY A 199 -13.79 9.35 29.73
C GLY A 199 -13.13 8.72 30.96
N ALA A 200 -11.84 8.41 30.94
CA ALA A 200 -11.05 8.34 32.17
C ALA A 200 -10.95 9.76 32.74
N ARG A 201 -12.06 10.21 33.31
CA ARG A 201 -12.15 11.38 34.18
C ARG A 201 -10.97 11.22 35.16
N PRO A 202 -10.06 12.19 35.25
CA PRO A 202 -9.05 12.17 36.30
C PRO A 202 -9.77 11.86 37.62
N PRO A 203 -9.27 10.94 38.46
CA PRO A 203 -9.86 10.73 39.78
C PRO A 203 -9.98 12.12 40.40
N ALA A 204 -11.20 12.49 40.80
CA ALA A 204 -11.44 13.78 41.42
C ALA A 204 -10.40 13.95 42.54
N PRO A 205 -9.69 15.09 42.63
CA PRO A 205 -8.75 15.30 43.71
C PRO A 205 -9.46 14.99 45.02
N PHE A 206 -8.92 13.99 45.73
CA PHE A 206 -9.48 13.49 46.97
C PHE A 206 -9.65 14.68 47.92
N SER A 207 -10.89 15.12 48.09
CA SER A 207 -11.22 16.16 49.05
C SER A 207 -11.15 15.49 50.42
N GLY A 208 -10.00 15.62 51.08
CA GLY A 208 -9.82 15.15 52.44
C GLY A 208 -10.82 15.84 53.38
N PRO A 209 -11.36 15.14 54.38
CA PRO A 209 -12.18 15.76 55.41
C PRO A 209 -11.26 16.54 56.35
N GLY A 210 -11.32 17.88 56.32
CA GLY A 210 -10.74 18.73 57.35
C GLY A 210 -9.87 19.87 56.83
N THR A 211 -10.51 20.93 56.34
CA THR A 211 -10.00 22.30 56.54
C THR A 211 -11.18 23.26 56.50
N GLU A 212 -11.92 23.28 57.61
CA GLU A 212 -12.67 24.46 58.00
C GLU A 212 -11.67 25.56 58.34
N SER A 213 -11.63 26.62 57.55
CA SER A 213 -11.17 27.93 58.02
C SER A 213 -11.84 28.99 57.14
N GLY A 214 -12.90 29.55 57.69
CA GLY A 214 -13.70 30.56 57.03
C GLY A 214 -13.00 31.92 56.97
N ALA A 215 -13.30 32.68 55.92
CA ALA A 215 -13.42 34.14 56.00
C ALA A 215 -14.10 34.69 54.74
N ALA A 216 -15.13 35.51 54.98
CA ALA A 216 -15.61 36.64 54.17
C ALA A 216 -16.04 36.36 52.71
N SER A 217 -17.34 36.29 52.42
CA SER A 217 -18.24 37.44 52.20
C SER A 217 -17.93 38.27 50.94
N THR A 218 -18.78 38.12 49.91
CA THR A 218 -19.55 39.17 49.21
C THR A 218 -20.22 38.53 47.98
N LYS A 219 -21.54 38.34 47.97
CA LYS A 219 -22.60 39.30 47.64
C LYS A 219 -22.61 39.66 46.14
N GLY A 220 -23.63 39.17 45.43
CA GLY A 220 -24.21 39.89 44.29
C GLY A 220 -24.54 39.07 43.05
N ALA A 221 -25.79 39.23 42.60
CA ALA A 221 -26.30 39.05 41.23
C ALA A 221 -26.70 37.63 40.76
N GLU A 222 -27.80 37.14 41.32
CA GLU A 222 -29.13 37.10 40.68
C GLU A 222 -29.24 37.19 39.14
N GLY A 223 -29.71 36.10 38.52
CA GLY A 223 -30.64 36.07 37.37
C GLY A 223 -30.10 35.59 36.00
N PRO A 224 -30.94 35.08 35.08
CA PRO A 224 -32.11 34.21 35.25
C PRO A 224 -32.07 32.95 34.34
N GLN A 225 -32.88 31.96 34.73
CA GLN A 225 -33.27 30.78 33.93
C GLN A 225 -33.79 31.14 32.54
N ARG A 226 -33.46 30.32 31.53
CA ARG A 226 -34.37 29.94 30.44
C ARG A 226 -33.84 28.73 29.63
N PRO A 227 -34.68 28.05 28.83
CA PRO A 227 -35.19 26.73 29.17
C PRO A 227 -34.81 25.65 28.14
N ALA A 228 -35.28 24.44 28.44
CA ALA A 228 -35.38 23.32 27.52
C ALA A 228 -35.97 23.71 26.16
N ASP A 229 -35.42 23.11 25.12
CA ASP A 229 -36.01 22.67 23.85
C ASP A 229 -34.82 22.20 22.99
N ALA A 230 -34.90 21.29 22.04
CA ALA A 230 -35.83 20.26 21.61
C ALA A 230 -35.10 19.64 20.40
N ALA A 231 -35.39 18.37 20.10
CA ALA A 231 -35.48 17.81 18.74
C ALA A 231 -34.41 18.14 17.68
N GLY A 232 -33.78 17.11 17.12
CA GLY A 232 -33.17 17.28 15.80
C GLY A 232 -32.21 16.20 15.34
N GLU A 233 -32.67 14.95 15.28
CA GLU A 233 -32.13 14.01 14.30
C GLU A 233 -32.88 14.27 12.98
N PRO A 234 -32.19 14.44 11.85
CA PRO A 234 -32.31 13.39 10.84
C PRO A 234 -31.03 13.12 10.02
N ALA A 235 -30.84 11.82 9.80
CA ALA A 235 -30.49 11.09 8.57
C ALA A 235 -29.59 11.68 7.44
N PRO A 236 -28.76 10.82 6.80
CA PRO A 236 -27.81 11.19 5.75
C PRO A 236 -28.46 11.34 4.35
N SER A 237 -28.07 12.39 3.64
CA SER A 237 -28.28 12.60 2.20
C SER A 237 -27.23 11.84 1.38
N GLY A 238 -27.71 11.13 0.34
CA GLY A 238 -26.99 10.10 -0.41
C GLY A 238 -26.08 10.59 -1.55
N PRO A 239 -25.53 9.65 -2.34
CA PRO A 239 -24.76 9.95 -3.54
C PRO A 239 -25.65 10.00 -4.80
N ASP A 240 -25.51 11.10 -5.54
CA ASP A 240 -25.98 11.27 -6.91
C ASP A 240 -25.19 10.36 -7.87
N ALA A 241 -25.93 9.56 -8.65
CA ALA A 241 -25.41 8.84 -9.81
C ALA A 241 -26.06 9.41 -11.08
N PRO A 242 -25.29 9.85 -12.09
CA PRO A 242 -25.86 10.22 -13.37
C PRO A 242 -26.12 8.98 -14.26
N ARG A 243 -27.36 8.88 -14.73
CA ARG A 243 -27.78 8.10 -15.92
C ARG A 243 -27.98 9.07 -17.09
N VAL A 244 -27.26 8.89 -18.20
CA VAL A 244 -27.67 9.22 -19.59
C VAL A 244 -26.73 8.37 -20.49
N SER A 245 -27.16 7.31 -21.19
CA SER A 245 -28.02 7.19 -22.40
C SER A 245 -27.35 7.72 -23.68
N GLY A 246 -27.08 6.80 -24.61
CA GLY A 246 -26.54 7.06 -25.95
C GLY A 246 -26.06 5.76 -26.57
#